data_AF-A0A7G8D7H5-F1
#
_entry.id   AF-A0A7G8D7H5-F1
#
_cell.length_a   1.000
_cell.length_b   1.000
_cell.length_c   1.000
_cell.angle_alpha   90.00
_cell.angle_beta   90.00
_cell.angle_gamma   90.00
#
_symmetry.space_group_name_H-M   'P 1'
#
loop_
_entity.id
_entity.type
_entity.pdbx_description
1 polymer ?
#
loop_
_entity_poly.entity_id
_entity_poly.type
_entity_poly.pdbx_seq_one_letter_code
_entity_poly.pdbx_strand_id
1 'polypeptide(L)'
;MTARLQTTRLQRTIGEATTRLDLWATNPWRRFSLLLIALTGSFMIGNGVASVSGALNLMDPVAAMLSVGLMEVMVRVRRHWAKDRGSHLGRQLLDMTRFGLLYGLLLEGFKLL
;
A
#
# COMPACT_ATOMS: atom_id res chain seq x y z
N MET A 1 8.37 34.51 -16.78
CA MET A 1 7.01 34.03 -17.10
C MET A 1 6.91 32.57 -16.72
N THR A 2 6.22 32.23 -15.64
CA THR A 2 5.93 30.83 -15.28
C THR A 2 4.71 30.38 -16.08
N ALA A 3 4.91 29.45 -17.03
CA ALA A 3 3.81 28.92 -17.84
C ALA A 3 2.78 28.26 -16.92
N ARG A 4 1.53 28.75 -16.92
CA ARG A 4 0.42 28.03 -16.28
C ARG A 4 0.21 26.74 -17.05
N LEU A 5 0.58 25.62 -16.43
CA LEU A 5 0.29 24.28 -16.95
C LEU A 5 -1.21 24.14 -17.12
N GLN A 6 -1.63 23.80 -18.34
CA GLN A 6 -3.02 23.56 -18.68
C GLN A 6 -3.50 22.31 -17.91
N THR A 7 -4.58 22.48 -17.15
CA THR A 7 -5.19 21.37 -16.41
C THR A 7 -5.78 20.38 -17.40
N THR A 8 -5.08 19.27 -17.62
CA THR A 8 -5.57 18.18 -18.47
C THR A 8 -6.71 17.46 -17.76
N ARG A 9 -7.64 16.84 -18.51
CA ARG A 9 -8.71 16.01 -17.92
C ARG A 9 -8.14 14.93 -17.01
N LEU A 10 -6.96 14.40 -17.35
CA LEU A 10 -6.19 13.45 -16.53
C LEU A 10 -5.84 14.06 -15.16
N GLN A 11 -5.30 15.28 -15.12
CA GLN A 11 -4.94 15.97 -13.89
C GLN A 11 -6.17 16.30 -13.03
N ARG A 12 -7.30 16.63 -13.65
CA ARG A 12 -8.54 16.91 -12.92
C ARG A 12 -9.18 15.65 -12.34
N THR A 13 -9.08 14.51 -13.03
CA THR A 13 -9.68 13.26 -12.56
C THR A 13 -8.77 12.52 -11.59
N ILE A 14 -7.47 12.41 -11.88
CA ILE A 14 -6.51 11.63 -11.06
C ILE A 14 -5.83 12.52 -10.02
N GLY A 15 -5.45 13.75 -10.39
CA GLY A 15 -4.78 14.68 -9.47
C GLY A 15 -5.70 15.19 -8.35
N GLU A 16 -7.00 15.35 -8.62
CA GLU A 16 -7.98 15.69 -7.57
C GLU A 16 -8.57 14.47 -6.86
N ALA A 17 -8.38 13.24 -7.37
CA ALA A 17 -8.97 12.04 -6.75
C ALA A 17 -8.45 11.83 -5.32
N THR A 18 -7.16 12.05 -5.09
CA THR A 18 -6.55 11.96 -3.75
C THR A 18 -7.14 12.99 -2.79
N THR A 19 -7.31 14.24 -3.25
CA THR A 19 -7.95 15.31 -2.45
C THR A 19 -9.43 15.02 -2.18
N ARG A 20 -10.16 14.46 -3.15
CA ARG A 20 -11.56 14.04 -2.97
C ARG A 20 -11.69 12.87 -2.01
N LEU A 21 -10.76 11.92 -2.04
CA LEU A 21 -10.70 10.81 -1.08
C LEU A 21 -10.40 11.33 0.34
N ASP A 22 -9.47 12.27 0.48
CA ASP A 22 -9.18 12.92 1.77
C ASP A 22 -10.43 13.64 2.33
N LEU A 23 -11.14 14.40 1.48
CA LEU A 23 -12.40 15.06 1.86
C LEU A 23 -13.51 14.06 2.21
N TRP A 24 -13.64 12.96 1.46
CA TRP A 24 -14.64 11.92 1.73
C TRP A 24 -14.33 11.16 3.03
N ALA A 25 -13.05 10.98 3.35
CA ALA A 25 -12.55 10.30 4.53
C ALA A 25 -12.40 11.21 5.76
N THR A 26 -12.95 12.42 5.71
CA THR A 26 -13.12 13.28 6.90
C THR A 26 -14.03 12.61 7.95
N ASN A 27 -14.98 11.75 7.51
CA ASN A 27 -15.79 10.97 8.43
C ASN A 27 -14.96 9.82 9.04
N PRO A 28 -14.84 9.75 10.39
CA PRO A 28 -13.98 8.78 11.07
C PRO A 28 -14.35 7.32 10.78
N TRP A 29 -15.64 7.00 10.62
CA TRP A 29 -16.08 5.65 10.31
C TRP A 29 -15.66 5.21 8.90
N ARG A 30 -15.77 6.11 7.91
CA ARG A 30 -15.36 5.82 6.52
C ARG A 30 -13.87 5.63 6.41
N ARG A 31 -13.10 6.48 7.10
CA ARG A 31 -11.65 6.34 7.20
C ARG A 31 -11.25 5.01 7.80
N PHE A 32 -11.90 4.60 8.90
CA PHE A 32 -11.60 3.33 9.55
C PHE A 32 -11.92 2.14 8.64
N SER A 33 -13.08 2.13 7.98
CA SER A 33 -13.42 1.10 6.99
C SER A 33 -12.39 1.03 5.86
N LEU A 34 -11.95 2.17 5.34
CA LEU A 34 -11.01 2.23 4.23
C LEU A 34 -9.62 1.71 4.65
N LEU A 35 -9.17 2.04 5.87
CA LEU A 35 -7.96 1.46 6.47
C LEU A 35 -8.08 -0.04 6.71
N LEU A 36 -9.25 -0.51 7.17
CA LEU A 36 -9.52 -1.92 7.40
C LEU A 36 -9.47 -2.70 6.08
N ILE A 37 -10.07 -2.17 5.00
CA ILE A 37 -10.03 -2.77 3.66
C ILE A 37 -8.59 -2.84 3.14
N ALA A 38 -7.82 -1.78 3.31
CA ALA A 38 -6.42 -1.77 2.92
C ALA A 38 -5.60 -2.83 3.69
N LEU A 39 -5.84 -2.93 5.00
CA LEU A 39 -5.22 -3.93 5.87
C LEU A 39 -5.60 -5.36 5.45
N THR A 40 -6.89 -5.66 5.32
CA THR A 40 -7.36 -7.02 5.00
C THR A 40 -7.02 -7.42 3.57
N GLY A 41 -7.14 -6.51 2.60
CA GLY A 41 -6.78 -6.76 1.21
C GLY A 41 -5.28 -7.07 1.07
N SER A 42 -4.43 -6.26 1.70
CA SER A 42 -2.98 -6.47 1.69
C SER A 42 -2.57 -7.74 2.44
N PHE A 43 -3.25 -8.08 3.55
CA PHE A 43 -3.07 -9.33 4.27
C PHE A 43 -3.42 -10.56 3.43
N MET A 44 -4.53 -10.52 2.68
CA MET A 44 -4.92 -11.59 1.76
C MET A 44 -3.88 -11.79 0.64
N ILE A 45 -3.37 -10.69 0.07
CA ILE A 45 -2.30 -10.75 -0.94
C ILE A 45 -1.03 -11.35 -0.34
N GLY A 46 -0.62 -10.91 0.85
CA GLY A 46 0.57 -11.43 1.54
C GLY A 46 0.48 -12.94 1.82
N ASN A 47 -0.67 -13.41 2.31
CA ASN A 47 -0.92 -14.83 2.49
C ASN A 47 -0.89 -15.59 1.15
N GLY A 48 -1.53 -15.05 0.11
CA GLY A 48 -1.55 -15.71 -1.21
C GLY A 48 -0.16 -15.89 -1.80
N VAL A 49 0.68 -14.84 -1.75
CA VAL A 49 2.06 -14.90 -2.23
C VAL A 49 2.88 -15.93 -1.44
N ALA A 50 2.77 -15.92 -0.11
CA ALA A 50 3.48 -16.86 0.74
C ALA A 50 3.01 -18.30 0.53
N SER A 51 1.70 -18.53 0.38
CA SER A 51 1.12 -19.85 0.17
C SER A 51 1.52 -20.43 -1.18
N VAL A 52 1.51 -19.62 -2.25
CA VAL A 52 2.01 -20.04 -3.58
C VAL A 52 3.51 -20.37 -3.52
N SER A 53 4.30 -19.56 -2.82
CA SER A 53 5.74 -19.83 -2.63
C SER A 53 6.00 -21.13 -1.86
N GLY A 54 5.24 -21.37 -0.79
CA GLY A 54 5.34 -22.59 0.02
C GLY A 54 4.85 -23.84 -0.73
N ALA A 55 3.72 -23.75 -1.43
CA ALA A 55 3.15 -24.86 -2.19
C ALA A 55 4.09 -25.36 -3.29
N LEU A 56 4.84 -24.46 -3.92
CA LEU A 56 5.79 -24.83 -4.96
C LEU A 56 7.10 -25.41 -4.40
N ASN A 57 7.30 -25.48 -3.07
CA ASN A 57 8.58 -25.80 -2.42
C ASN A 57 9.76 -24.97 -2.96
N LEU A 58 9.43 -23.79 -3.49
CA LEU A 58 10.39 -22.83 -3.99
C LEU A 58 10.95 -22.12 -2.74
N MET A 59 12.03 -22.66 -2.15
CA MET A 59 12.98 -21.89 -1.31
C MET A 59 13.70 -20.83 -2.17
N ASP A 60 12.94 -20.12 -3.01
CA ASP A 60 13.45 -19.57 -4.24
C ASP A 60 13.85 -18.12 -3.99
N PRO A 61 15.10 -17.73 -4.32
CA PRO A 61 15.58 -16.37 -4.26
C PRO A 61 14.62 -15.35 -4.87
N VAL A 62 13.78 -15.78 -5.83
CA VAL A 62 12.75 -14.96 -6.47
C VAL A 62 11.69 -14.50 -5.48
N ALA A 63 11.14 -15.37 -4.63
CA ALA A 63 10.13 -14.99 -3.64
C ALA A 63 10.71 -14.06 -2.57
N ALA A 64 11.95 -14.30 -2.15
CA ALA A 64 12.69 -13.40 -1.27
C ALA A 64 12.94 -12.04 -1.94
N MET A 65 13.35 -12.02 -3.20
CA MET A 65 13.60 -10.79 -3.96
C MET A 65 12.31 -9.99 -4.17
N LEU A 66 11.19 -10.67 -4.44
CA LEU A 66 9.90 -10.03 -4.69
C LEU A 66 9.34 -9.43 -3.39
N SER A 67 9.40 -10.17 -2.27
CA SER A 67 8.97 -9.67 -0.95
C SER A 67 9.83 -8.49 -0.50
N VAL A 68 11.16 -8.59 -0.55
CA VAL A 68 12.08 -7.50 -0.20
C VAL A 68 11.91 -6.31 -1.14
N GLY A 69 11.76 -6.55 -2.45
CA GLY A 69 11.53 -5.50 -3.44
C GLY A 69 10.23 -4.74 -3.20
N LEU A 70 9.14 -5.44 -2.93
CA LEU A 70 7.86 -4.84 -2.56
C LEU A 70 8.01 -3.98 -1.30
N MET A 71 8.71 -4.51 -0.29
CA MET A 71 8.95 -3.83 0.97
C MET A 71 9.76 -2.54 0.79
N GLU A 72 10.81 -2.60 -0.02
CA GLU A 72 11.67 -1.47 -0.35
C GLU A 72 10.91 -0.39 -1.12
N VAL A 73 10.07 -0.78 -2.08
CA VAL A 73 9.17 0.16 -2.80
C VAL A 73 8.25 0.87 -1.81
N MET A 74 7.60 0.14 -0.90
CA MET A 74 6.72 0.74 0.11
C MET A 74 7.47 1.72 1.04
N VAL A 75 8.70 1.38 1.45
CA VAL A 75 9.54 2.26 2.28
C VAL A 75 9.96 3.51 1.52
N ARG A 76 10.36 3.39 0.25
CA ARG A 76 10.74 4.54 -0.60
C ARG A 76 9.56 5.46 -0.88
N VAL A 77 8.40 4.91 -1.21
CA VAL A 77 7.17 5.68 -1.41
C VAL A 77 6.80 6.43 -0.13
N ARG A 78 6.86 5.77 1.04
CA ARG A 78 6.64 6.42 2.34
C ARG A 78 7.62 7.57 2.58
N ARG A 79 8.91 7.38 2.27
CA ARG A 79 9.94 8.41 2.43
C ARG A 79 9.71 9.60 1.50
N HIS A 80 9.27 9.35 0.27
CA HIS A 80 8.92 10.40 -0.69
C HIS A 80 7.72 11.20 -0.20
N TRP A 81 6.66 10.51 0.25
CA TRP A 81 5.43 11.15 0.76
C TRP A 81 5.60 11.79 2.14
N ALA A 82 6.60 11.39 2.92
CA ALA A 82 6.91 12.05 4.19
C ALA A 82 7.45 13.49 4.03
N LYS A 83 7.94 13.86 2.83
CA LYS A 83 8.30 15.24 2.51
C LYS A 83 7.07 16.11 2.23
N ASP A 84 5.99 15.51 1.74
CA ASP A 84 4.74 16.20 1.47
C ASP A 84 3.87 16.26 2.74
N ARG A 85 3.89 17.41 3.41
CA ARG A 85 3.20 17.68 4.69
C ARG A 85 1.67 17.55 4.67
N GLY A 86 1.05 17.29 3.51
CA GLY A 86 -0.38 17.47 3.27
C GLY A 86 -1.27 16.22 3.33
N SER A 87 -0.79 15.02 3.03
CA SER A 87 -1.66 13.83 2.92
C SER A 87 -1.54 12.90 4.13
N HIS A 88 -2.42 13.11 5.12
CA HIS A 88 -2.46 12.26 6.32
C HIS A 88 -3.11 10.89 6.04
N LEU A 89 -4.06 10.81 5.11
CA LEU A 89 -4.80 9.58 4.82
C LEU A 89 -3.97 8.59 4.01
N GLY A 90 -3.33 9.08 2.95
CA GLY A 90 -2.51 8.26 2.06
C GLY A 90 -1.35 7.56 2.79
N ARG A 91 -0.75 8.26 3.76
CA ARG A 91 0.29 7.69 4.62
C ARG A 91 -0.24 6.58 5.53
N GLN A 92 -1.42 6.75 6.12
CA GLN A 92 -2.04 5.73 6.94
C GLN A 92 -2.47 4.50 6.14
N LEU A 93 -2.99 4.71 4.94
CA LEU A 93 -3.28 3.65 3.97
C LEU A 93 -2.04 2.83 3.67
N LEU A 94 -0.92 3.50 3.37
CA LEU A 94 0.35 2.84 3.09
C LEU A 94 0.87 2.08 4.30
N ASP A 95 0.80 2.66 5.50
CA ASP A 95 1.19 2.00 6.74
C ASP A 95 0.32 0.77 7.01
N MET A 96 -1.02 0.84 6.84
CA MET A 96 -1.91 -0.32 7.00
C MET A 96 -1.69 -1.41 5.96
N THR A 97 -1.48 -1.02 4.71
CA THR A 97 -1.14 -1.96 3.64
C THR A 97 0.17 -2.68 3.95
N ARG A 98 1.16 -1.94 4.48
CA ARG A 98 2.45 -2.48 4.90
C ARG A 98 2.31 -3.48 6.03
N PHE A 99 1.52 -3.16 7.06
CA PHE A 99 1.24 -4.07 8.16
C PHE A 99 0.54 -5.33 7.66
N GLY A 100 -0.50 -5.22 6.85
CA GLY A 100 -1.24 -6.38 6.35
C GLY A 100 -0.35 -7.32 5.55
N LEU A 101 0.45 -6.80 4.61
CA LEU A 101 1.40 -7.60 3.83
C LEU A 101 2.43 -8.33 4.71
N LEU A 102 3.06 -7.62 5.66
CA LEU A 102 4.04 -8.22 6.55
C LEU A 102 3.44 -9.34 7.39
N TYR A 103 2.29 -9.07 8.03
CA TYR A 103 1.63 -10.05 8.88
C TYR A 103 1.12 -11.24 8.08
N GLY A 104 0.64 -11.03 6.85
CA GLY A 104 0.20 -12.12 5.99
C GLY A 104 1.35 -13.04 5.57
N LEU A 105 2.49 -12.45 5.20
CA LEU A 105 3.68 -13.22 4.83
C LEU A 105 4.28 -13.97 6.03
N LEU A 106 4.41 -13.29 7.18
CA LEU A 106 4.94 -13.87 8.41
C LEU A 106 4.07 -15.02 8.92
N LEU A 107 2.74 -14.83 8.95
CA LEU A 107 1.81 -15.84 9.43
C LEU A 107 1.95 -17.15 8.65
N GLU A 108 2.02 -17.06 7.33
CA GLU A 108 2.21 -18.24 6.49
C GLU A 108 3.60 -18.86 6.69
N GLY A 109 4.65 -18.03 6.82
CA GLY A 109 6.00 -18.50 7.15
C GLY A 109 6.07 -19.28 8.47
N PHE A 110 5.31 -18.86 9.49
CA PHE A 110 5.20 -19.60 10.76
C PHE A 110 4.41 -20.90 10.65
N LYS A 111 3.46 -21.03 9.71
CA LYS A 111 2.74 -22.30 9.50
C LYS A 111 3.61 -23.40 8.91
N LEU A 112 4.67 -23.01 8.20
CA LEU A 112 5.60 -23.92 7.54
C LEU A 112 6.72 -24.42 8.48
N LEU A 113 6.76 -23.92 9.72
CA LEU A 113 7.79 -24.20 10.74
C LEU A 113 7.24 -25.19 11.78
#